data_AF-A0A2G2J736-F1
#
_entry.id   AF-A0A2G2J736-F1
#
_cell.length_a   1.000
_cell.length_b   1.000
_cell.length_c   1.000
_cell.angle_alpha   90.00
_cell.angle_beta   90.00
_cell.angle_gamma   90.00
#
_symmetry.space_group_name_H-M   'P 1'
#
loop_
_entity.id
_entity.type
_entity.pdbx_description
1 polymer ?
#
loop_
_entity_poly.entity_id
_entity_poly.type
_entity_poly.pdbx_seq_one_letter_code
_entity_poly.pdbx_strand_id
1 'polypeptide(L)'
;MPDMLSFTAFILQFCFYATSLGLVGLLLCQILSVGPRNVHIPMVLLAGFGMVFYVGSLALSNAKMGGGFAAMFEPDSFVWVWRIHKTQALLLGVGLAVVILNIALKIKGAALLAALLLSASFGSVGHVQALESPGILPWVVGLHVLVAGFWVVAPFVLWPRSDVDKSQFIQGMEGYSAVAKYIIPVLFVAGLFLAWILAGGIEGLLTQPYGQLLVLKLGLVSLVLGLGAYNKIVVTAKLKHDYEQGQLALKRTLSVDIALFVLVLGVIAWATTITGTGSH
;
A
#
# COMPACT_ATOMS: atom_id res chain seq x y z
N MET A 1 19.52 9.90 15.70
CA MET A 1 18.36 9.02 15.99
C MET A 1 17.11 9.88 15.96
N PRO A 2 15.97 9.41 15.42
CA PRO A 2 14.72 10.16 15.49
C PRO A 2 14.33 10.41 16.94
N ASP A 3 13.71 11.55 17.21
CA ASP A 3 13.05 11.75 18.49
C ASP A 3 11.85 10.80 18.63
N MET A 4 11.39 10.60 19.87
CA MET A 4 10.29 9.66 20.16
C MET A 4 9.03 9.98 19.35
N LEU A 5 8.76 11.27 19.10
CA LEU A 5 7.63 11.73 18.31
C LEU A 5 7.73 11.30 16.84
N SER A 6 8.90 11.46 16.21
CA SER A 6 9.11 11.04 14.82
C SER A 6 9.11 9.52 14.67
N PHE A 7 9.66 8.79 15.64
CA PHE A 7 9.63 7.33 15.62
C PHE A 7 8.20 6.77 15.73
N THR A 8 7.37 7.34 16.61
CA THR A 8 5.94 6.98 16.69
C THR A 8 5.21 7.30 15.39
N ALA A 9 5.55 8.41 14.73
CA ALA A 9 4.95 8.79 13.45
C ALA A 9 5.28 7.79 12.35
N PHE A 10 6.55 7.40 12.30
CA PHE A 10 7.01 6.37 11.39
C PHE A 10 6.22 5.06 11.57
N ILE A 11 6.06 4.57 12.80
CA ILE A 11 5.32 3.32 13.07
C ILE A 11 3.85 3.45 12.66
N LEU A 12 3.16 4.52 13.08
CA LEU A 12 1.75 4.72 12.74
C LEU A 12 1.55 4.82 11.23
N GLN A 13 2.42 5.55 10.54
CA GLN A 13 2.33 5.70 9.09
C GLN A 13 2.61 4.39 8.36
N PHE A 14 3.61 3.63 8.80
CA PHE A 14 3.89 2.29 8.28
C PHE A 14 2.67 1.37 8.42
N CYS A 15 2.09 1.32 9.63
CA CYS A 15 0.92 0.49 9.91
C CYS A 15 -0.32 0.94 9.13
N PHE A 16 -0.54 2.25 8.99
CA PHE A 16 -1.61 2.81 8.16
C PHE A 16 -1.45 2.43 6.68
N TYR A 17 -0.23 2.48 6.14
CA TYR A 17 0.04 2.05 4.77
C TYR A 17 -0.18 0.56 4.57
N ALA A 18 0.32 -0.28 5.49
CA ALA A 18 0.16 -1.72 5.43
C ALA A 18 -1.31 -2.16 5.47
N THR A 19 -2.09 -1.59 6.41
CA THR A 19 -3.52 -1.89 6.55
C THR A 19 -4.33 -1.42 5.36
N SER A 20 -4.05 -0.21 4.84
CA SER A 20 -4.75 0.36 3.70
C SER A 20 -4.47 -0.41 2.41
N LEU A 21 -3.20 -0.72 2.11
CA LEU A 21 -2.83 -1.52 0.93
C LEU A 21 -3.36 -2.95 1.04
N GLY A 22 -3.33 -3.54 2.24
CA GLY A 22 -3.94 -4.83 2.51
C GLY A 22 -5.44 -4.83 2.19
N LEU A 23 -6.18 -3.84 2.70
CA LEU A 23 -7.61 -3.74 2.48
C LEU A 23 -7.96 -3.53 1.00
N VAL A 24 -7.28 -2.58 0.34
CA VAL A 24 -7.44 -2.33 -1.11
C VAL A 24 -7.12 -3.59 -1.92
N GLY A 25 -6.03 -4.28 -1.59
CA GLY A 25 -5.64 -5.51 -2.27
C GLY A 25 -6.66 -6.63 -2.15
N LEU A 26 -7.22 -6.85 -0.95
CA LEU A 26 -8.26 -7.86 -0.75
C LEU A 26 -9.55 -7.50 -1.50
N LEU A 27 -9.93 -6.21 -1.57
CA LEU A 27 -11.07 -5.76 -2.37
C LEU A 27 -10.85 -6.04 -3.86
N LEU A 28 -9.66 -5.77 -4.39
CA LEU A 28 -9.31 -6.08 -5.78
C LEU A 28 -9.31 -7.59 -6.06
N CYS A 29 -8.80 -8.40 -5.13
CA CYS A 29 -8.85 -9.85 -5.24
C CYS A 29 -10.31 -10.36 -5.26
N GLN A 30 -11.19 -9.80 -4.44
CA GLN A 30 -12.63 -10.08 -4.47
C GLN A 30 -13.25 -9.72 -5.82
N ILE A 31 -12.96 -8.53 -6.36
CA ILE A 31 -13.49 -8.06 -7.66
C ILE A 31 -13.04 -8.96 -8.81
N LEU A 32 -11.76 -9.32 -8.81
CA LEU A 32 -11.14 -10.14 -9.85
C LEU A 32 -11.39 -11.64 -9.65
N SER A 33 -12.05 -12.03 -8.56
CA SER A 33 -12.30 -13.43 -8.19
C SER A 33 -11.01 -14.27 -8.14
N VAL A 34 -9.91 -13.67 -7.67
CA VAL A 34 -8.62 -14.36 -7.48
C VAL A 34 -8.34 -14.52 -5.99
N GLY A 35 -7.81 -15.69 -5.59
CA GLY A 35 -7.44 -15.95 -4.20
C GLY A 35 -8.54 -16.58 -3.33
N PRO A 36 -8.39 -16.50 -1.99
CA PRO A 36 -9.34 -17.08 -1.04
C PRO A 36 -10.73 -16.43 -1.13
N ARG A 37 -11.79 -17.25 -1.10
CA ARG A 37 -13.18 -16.79 -1.18
C ARG A 37 -13.66 -16.05 0.07
N ASN A 38 -13.18 -16.44 1.26
CA ASN A 38 -13.64 -15.89 2.54
C ASN A 38 -12.60 -14.97 3.16
N VAL A 39 -12.60 -13.71 2.73
CA VAL A 39 -11.67 -12.66 3.20
C VAL A 39 -12.35 -11.57 4.04
N HIS A 40 -13.58 -11.77 4.47
CA HIS A 40 -14.33 -10.76 5.23
C HIS A 40 -13.70 -10.44 6.60
N ILE A 41 -13.27 -11.45 7.35
CA ILE A 41 -12.60 -11.25 8.66
C ILE A 41 -11.32 -10.41 8.49
N PRO A 42 -10.36 -10.77 7.61
CA PRO A 42 -9.17 -9.93 7.43
C PRO A 42 -9.52 -8.53 6.90
N MET A 43 -10.54 -8.38 6.04
CA MET A 43 -11.00 -7.05 5.62
C MET A 43 -11.50 -6.20 6.80
N VAL A 44 -12.30 -6.75 7.70
CA VAL A 44 -12.79 -6.05 8.89
C VAL A 44 -11.63 -5.66 9.82
N LEU A 45 -10.68 -6.57 10.04
CA LEU A 45 -9.50 -6.29 10.87
C LEU A 45 -8.64 -5.19 10.25
N LEU A 46 -8.35 -5.26 8.95
CA LEU A 46 -7.58 -4.24 8.24
C LEU A 46 -8.29 -2.89 8.24
N ALA A 47 -9.62 -2.86 8.06
CA ALA A 47 -10.43 -1.66 8.15
C ALA A 47 -10.39 -1.03 9.55
N GLY A 48 -10.60 -1.84 10.60
CA GLY A 48 -10.59 -1.38 12.00
C GLY A 48 -9.22 -0.87 12.43
N PHE A 49 -8.16 -1.65 12.22
CA PHE A 49 -6.79 -1.23 12.52
C PHE A 49 -6.35 -0.03 11.67
N GLY A 50 -6.68 -0.01 10.38
CA GLY A 50 -6.38 1.11 9.51
C GLY A 50 -7.01 2.42 9.98
N MET A 51 -8.25 2.37 10.48
CA MET A 51 -8.91 3.53 11.08
C MET A 51 -8.20 4.00 12.35
N VAL A 52 -7.82 3.07 13.24
CA VAL A 52 -7.07 3.39 14.47
C VAL A 52 -5.73 4.04 14.14
N PHE A 53 -4.97 3.47 13.21
CA PHE A 53 -3.68 4.03 12.80
C PHE A 53 -3.83 5.38 12.12
N TYR A 54 -4.86 5.58 11.29
CA TYR A 54 -5.12 6.88 10.66
C TYR A 54 -5.46 7.97 11.68
N VAL A 55 -6.35 7.68 12.63
CA VAL A 55 -6.70 8.63 13.71
C VAL A 55 -5.47 8.94 14.57
N GLY A 56 -4.67 7.92 14.89
CA GLY A 56 -3.39 8.10 15.57
C GLY A 56 -2.43 8.99 14.78
N SER A 57 -2.32 8.80 13.46
CA SER A 57 -1.50 9.64 12.60
C SER A 57 -1.97 11.10 12.59
N LEU A 58 -3.29 11.36 12.58
CA LEU A 58 -3.82 12.73 12.67
C LEU A 58 -3.49 13.38 14.02
N ALA A 59 -3.68 12.64 15.12
CA ALA A 59 -3.36 13.10 16.46
C ALA A 59 -1.86 13.43 16.58
N LEU A 60 -1.00 12.60 15.99
CA LEU A 60 0.44 12.83 16.01
C LEU A 60 0.89 13.96 15.08
N SER A 61 0.23 14.16 13.94
CA SER A 61 0.41 15.37 13.12
C SER A 61 0.08 16.62 13.94
N ASN A 62 -0.96 16.57 14.77
CA ASN A 62 -1.32 17.66 15.68
C ASN A 62 -0.24 17.90 16.74
N ALA A 63 0.24 16.84 17.37
CA ALA A 63 1.35 16.89 18.34
C ALA A 63 2.62 17.49 17.74
N LYS A 64 2.95 17.16 16.48
CA LYS A 64 4.10 17.75 15.76
C LYS A 64 3.92 19.24 15.53
N MET A 65 2.73 19.68 15.15
CA MET A 65 2.44 21.11 14.94
C MET A 65 2.49 21.91 16.24
N GLY A 66 1.96 21.38 17.34
CA GLY A 66 1.97 22.04 18.64
C GLY A 66 3.25 21.82 19.48
N GLY A 67 4.30 21.24 18.89
CA GLY A 67 5.63 21.15 19.52
C GLY A 67 5.80 20.05 20.56
N GLY A 68 4.90 19.06 20.64
CA GLY A 68 5.06 17.91 21.52
C GLY A 68 3.78 17.09 21.74
N PHE A 69 3.90 15.98 22.46
CA PHE A 69 2.78 15.06 22.75
C PHE A 69 1.63 15.73 23.53
N ALA A 70 1.91 16.76 24.34
CA ALA A 70 0.89 17.51 25.06
C ALA A 70 -0.14 18.16 24.11
N ALA A 71 0.31 18.58 22.92
CA ALA A 71 -0.53 19.24 21.93
C ALA A 71 -1.33 18.27 21.04
N MET A 72 -1.27 16.95 21.29
CA MET A 72 -1.94 15.94 20.48
C MET A 72 -3.45 16.19 20.34
N PHE A 73 -4.09 16.74 21.37
CA PHE A 73 -5.53 17.02 21.42
C PHE A 73 -5.85 18.51 21.52
N GLU A 74 -4.87 19.39 21.24
CA GLU A 74 -5.10 20.83 21.24
C GLU A 74 -5.96 21.24 20.02
N PRO A 75 -7.11 21.90 20.24
CA PRO A 75 -8.00 22.28 19.14
C PRO A 75 -7.41 23.32 18.19
N ASP A 76 -6.60 24.24 18.71
CA ASP A 76 -6.07 25.38 17.96
C ASP A 76 -5.09 24.94 16.86
N SER A 77 -4.23 23.97 17.14
CA SER A 77 -3.35 23.36 16.14
C SER A 77 -4.11 22.40 15.20
N PHE A 78 -5.18 21.76 15.69
CA PHE A 78 -5.91 20.76 14.92
C PHE A 78 -6.61 21.36 13.70
N VAL A 79 -7.01 22.63 13.73
CA VAL A 79 -7.60 23.33 12.58
C VAL A 79 -6.68 23.24 11.35
N TRP A 80 -5.37 23.35 11.54
CA TRP A 80 -4.39 23.28 10.45
C TRP A 80 -4.22 21.85 9.94
N VAL A 81 -4.17 20.86 10.85
CA VAL A 81 -4.15 19.43 10.49
C VAL A 81 -5.41 19.07 9.69
N TRP A 82 -6.58 19.47 10.18
CA TRP A 82 -7.85 19.18 9.52
C TRP A 82 -7.93 19.81 8.13
N ARG A 83 -7.43 21.05 7.97
CA ARG A 83 -7.40 21.71 6.66
C ARG A 83 -6.62 20.91 5.62
N ILE A 84 -5.51 20.28 6.01
CA ILE A 84 -4.66 19.44 5.15
C ILE A 84 -5.31 18.08 4.90
N HIS A 85 -5.90 17.46 5.93
CA HIS A 85 -6.33 16.06 5.87
C HIS A 85 -7.83 15.83 5.67
N LYS A 86 -8.69 16.87 5.65
CA LYS A 86 -10.16 16.72 5.56
C LYS A 86 -10.62 15.87 4.38
N THR A 87 -10.03 16.06 3.19
CA THR A 87 -10.42 15.32 1.98
C THR A 87 -10.03 13.86 2.10
N GLN A 88 -8.82 13.58 2.59
CA GLN A 88 -8.34 12.23 2.86
C GLN A 88 -9.24 11.54 3.90
N ALA A 89 -9.59 12.22 4.98
CA ALA A 89 -10.45 11.70 6.05
C ALA A 89 -11.85 11.34 5.52
N LEU A 90 -12.45 12.20 4.68
CA LEU A 90 -13.75 11.93 4.07
C LEU A 90 -13.70 10.74 3.10
N LEU A 91 -12.68 10.68 2.23
CA LEU A 91 -12.52 9.56 1.28
C LEU A 91 -12.30 8.23 2.00
N LEU A 92 -11.48 8.21 3.05
CA LEU A 92 -11.29 7.03 3.90
C LEU A 92 -12.57 6.65 4.64
N GLY A 93 -13.23 7.62 5.28
CA GLY A 93 -14.46 7.38 6.04
C GLY A 93 -15.59 6.80 5.18
N VAL A 94 -15.85 7.41 4.02
CA VAL A 94 -16.84 6.89 3.05
C VAL A 94 -16.39 5.55 2.48
N GLY A 95 -15.11 5.40 2.13
CA GLY A 95 -14.56 4.14 1.64
C GLY A 95 -14.76 2.98 2.63
N LEU A 96 -14.46 3.19 3.91
CA LEU A 96 -14.66 2.21 4.98
C LEU A 96 -16.15 1.91 5.21
N ALA A 97 -17.03 2.92 5.15
CA ALA A 97 -18.48 2.69 5.21
C ALA A 97 -18.95 1.81 4.04
N VAL A 98 -18.45 2.05 2.83
CA VAL A 98 -18.75 1.22 1.65
C VAL A 98 -18.17 -0.19 1.80
N VAL A 99 -17.02 -0.39 2.45
CA VAL A 99 -16.50 -1.74 2.79
C VAL A 99 -17.50 -2.47 3.71
N ILE A 100 -18.00 -1.82 4.74
CA ILE A 100 -18.98 -2.41 5.67
C ILE A 100 -20.26 -2.80 4.90
N LEU A 101 -20.78 -1.92 4.05
CA LEU A 101 -21.94 -2.20 3.20
C LEU A 101 -21.67 -3.33 2.20
N ASN A 102 -20.47 -3.41 1.62
CA ASN A 102 -20.06 -4.52 0.74
C ASN A 102 -20.10 -5.86 1.48
N ILE A 103 -19.60 -5.91 2.72
CA ILE A 103 -19.59 -7.14 3.53
C ILE A 103 -21.00 -7.53 3.98
N ALA A 104 -21.80 -6.56 4.43
CA ALA A 104 -23.13 -6.81 4.98
C ALA A 104 -24.19 -7.10 3.90
N LEU A 105 -24.19 -6.34 2.81
CA LEU A 105 -25.28 -6.31 1.83
C LEU A 105 -24.88 -6.87 0.45
N LYS A 106 -23.58 -7.12 0.20
CA LYS A 106 -23.06 -7.67 -1.07
C LYS A 106 -23.52 -6.90 -2.32
N ILE A 107 -23.62 -5.57 -2.20
CA ILE A 107 -24.05 -4.68 -3.28
C ILE A 107 -23.06 -4.75 -4.45
N LYS A 108 -23.58 -4.95 -5.67
CA LYS A 108 -22.77 -4.94 -6.89
C LYS A 108 -22.01 -3.62 -7.03
N GLY A 109 -20.71 -3.69 -7.27
CA GLY A 109 -19.85 -2.52 -7.45
C GLY A 109 -19.36 -1.85 -6.15
N ALA A 110 -19.90 -2.22 -4.98
CA ALA A 110 -19.47 -1.62 -3.70
C ALA A 110 -17.98 -1.86 -3.41
N ALA A 111 -17.47 -3.07 -3.66
CA ALA A 111 -16.04 -3.37 -3.51
C ALA A 111 -15.14 -2.48 -4.40
N LEU A 112 -15.56 -2.24 -5.65
CA LEU A 112 -14.82 -1.39 -6.58
C LEU A 112 -14.83 0.06 -6.12
N LEU A 113 -16.01 0.58 -5.76
CA LEU A 113 -16.14 1.93 -5.23
C LEU A 113 -15.28 2.13 -3.97
N ALA A 114 -15.30 1.17 -3.05
CA ALA A 114 -14.48 1.23 -1.84
C ALA A 114 -12.98 1.24 -2.18
N ALA A 115 -12.53 0.36 -3.07
CA ALA A 115 -11.12 0.32 -3.49
C ALA A 115 -10.67 1.63 -4.14
N LEU A 116 -11.53 2.23 -4.98
CA LEU A 116 -11.27 3.52 -5.61
C LEU A 116 -11.21 4.67 -4.60
N LEU A 117 -12.17 4.76 -3.67
CA LEU A 117 -12.20 5.81 -2.64
C LEU A 117 -10.99 5.71 -1.69
N LEU A 118 -10.69 4.50 -1.21
CA LEU A 118 -9.55 4.26 -0.33
C LEU A 118 -8.24 4.61 -1.04
N SER A 119 -8.07 4.23 -2.30
CA SER A 119 -6.85 4.54 -3.06
C SER A 119 -6.75 6.03 -3.41
N ALA A 120 -7.85 6.68 -3.81
CA ALA A 120 -7.89 8.11 -4.09
C ALA A 120 -7.56 8.97 -2.87
N SER A 121 -7.84 8.49 -1.66
CA SER A 121 -7.49 9.20 -0.43
C SER A 121 -5.99 9.54 -0.33
N PHE A 122 -5.11 8.67 -0.86
CA PHE A 122 -3.65 8.89 -0.86
C PHE A 122 -3.21 9.95 -1.85
N GLY A 123 -3.94 10.14 -2.95
CA GLY A 123 -3.68 11.23 -3.89
C GLY A 123 -4.14 12.60 -3.38
N SER A 124 -5.04 12.62 -2.40
CA SER A 124 -5.62 13.86 -1.86
C SER A 124 -4.73 14.61 -0.86
N VAL A 125 -3.59 14.04 -0.48
CA VAL A 125 -2.63 14.61 0.48
C VAL A 125 -1.17 14.37 0.02
N GLY A 126 -0.21 15.01 0.67
CA GLY A 126 1.21 14.73 0.50
C GLY A 126 1.89 15.59 -0.57
N HIS A 127 3.11 15.20 -0.95
CA HIS A 127 4.02 16.03 -1.74
C HIS A 127 3.47 16.38 -3.13
N VAL A 128 2.67 15.49 -3.72
CA VAL A 128 1.99 15.78 -5.00
C VAL A 128 1.04 16.97 -4.88
N GLN A 129 0.31 17.08 -3.77
CA GLN A 129 -0.63 18.17 -3.52
C GLN A 129 0.07 19.47 -3.10
N ALA A 130 1.36 19.40 -2.75
CA ALA A 130 2.19 20.56 -2.44
C ALA A 130 2.83 21.20 -3.67
N LEU A 131 2.73 20.56 -4.85
CA LEU A 131 3.20 21.14 -6.12
C LEU A 131 2.32 22.32 -6.52
N GLU A 132 2.91 23.32 -7.19
CA GLU A 132 2.17 24.50 -7.67
C GLU A 132 1.01 24.14 -8.61
N SER A 133 1.19 23.10 -9.44
CA SER A 133 0.15 22.56 -10.33
C SER A 133 0.14 21.03 -10.28
N PRO A 134 -0.62 20.41 -9.36
CA PRO A 134 -0.65 18.96 -9.19
C PRO A 134 -1.20 18.21 -10.43
N GLY A 135 -2.07 18.85 -11.21
CA GLY A 135 -2.62 18.29 -12.46
C GLY A 135 -3.18 16.87 -12.29
N ILE A 136 -2.68 15.93 -13.10
CA ILE A 136 -3.09 14.52 -13.08
C ILE A 136 -2.40 13.70 -11.98
N LEU A 137 -1.34 14.21 -11.35
CA LEU A 137 -0.49 13.44 -10.43
C LEU A 137 -1.24 12.85 -9.22
N PRO A 138 -2.22 13.52 -8.58
CA PRO A 138 -3.04 12.91 -7.54
C PRO A 138 -3.74 11.60 -7.98
N TRP A 139 -4.22 11.58 -9.22
CA TRP A 139 -4.86 10.41 -9.82
C TRP A 139 -3.85 9.31 -10.12
N VAL A 140 -2.63 9.66 -10.55
CA VAL A 140 -1.53 8.70 -10.73
C VAL A 140 -1.14 8.06 -9.39
N VAL A 141 -1.10 8.83 -8.30
CA VAL A 141 -0.88 8.29 -6.94
C VAL A 141 -2.01 7.34 -6.55
N GLY A 142 -3.27 7.73 -6.76
CA GLY A 142 -4.41 6.87 -6.47
C GLY A 142 -4.36 5.55 -7.25
N LEU A 143 -4.05 5.61 -8.55
CA LEU A 143 -3.88 4.42 -9.39
C LEU A 143 -2.69 3.56 -8.93
N HIS A 144 -1.57 4.19 -8.55
CA HIS A 144 -0.40 3.50 -8.03
C HIS A 144 -0.75 2.75 -6.73
N VAL A 145 -1.46 3.39 -5.79
CA VAL A 145 -1.91 2.74 -4.55
C VAL A 145 -2.89 1.59 -4.82
N LEU A 146 -3.81 1.76 -5.78
CA LEU A 146 -4.75 0.72 -6.18
C LEU A 146 -4.01 -0.55 -6.63
N VAL A 147 -3.08 -0.41 -7.59
CA VAL A 147 -2.33 -1.55 -8.13
C VAL A 147 -1.29 -2.08 -7.13
N ALA A 148 -0.67 -1.21 -6.33
CA ALA A 148 0.24 -1.62 -5.26
C ALA A 148 -0.49 -2.45 -4.20
N GLY A 149 -1.74 -2.09 -3.85
CA GLY A 149 -2.57 -2.87 -2.93
C GLY A 149 -2.77 -4.29 -3.42
N PHE A 150 -3.14 -4.46 -4.70
CA PHE A 150 -3.25 -5.78 -5.32
C PHE A 150 -1.95 -6.58 -5.20
N TRP A 151 -0.79 -5.95 -5.41
CA TRP A 151 0.51 -6.64 -5.38
C TRP A 151 0.97 -7.02 -3.98
N VAL A 152 0.82 -6.10 -3.01
CA VAL A 152 1.27 -6.31 -1.62
C VAL A 152 0.53 -7.45 -0.94
N VAL A 153 -0.73 -7.73 -1.32
CA VAL A 153 -1.47 -8.88 -0.78
C VAL A 153 -1.12 -10.22 -1.44
N ALA A 154 -0.27 -10.24 -2.47
CA ALA A 154 0.09 -11.48 -3.17
C ALA A 154 0.57 -12.59 -2.22
N PRO A 155 1.47 -12.32 -1.24
CA PRO A 155 1.92 -13.38 -0.34
C PRO A 155 0.82 -13.94 0.55
N PHE A 156 -0.14 -13.12 0.97
CA PHE A 156 -1.31 -13.58 1.73
C PHE A 156 -2.25 -14.42 0.86
N VAL A 157 -2.53 -13.94 -0.35
CA VAL A 157 -3.48 -14.55 -1.30
C VAL A 157 -2.96 -15.87 -1.88
N LEU A 158 -1.66 -15.93 -2.18
CA LEU A 158 -1.00 -17.05 -2.86
C LEU A 158 -0.30 -18.00 -1.89
N TRP A 159 -0.42 -17.79 -0.57
CA TRP A 159 0.17 -18.70 0.40
C TRP A 159 -0.43 -20.11 0.24
N PRO A 160 0.37 -21.18 0.15
CA PRO A 160 -0.17 -22.54 0.12
C PRO A 160 -0.92 -22.85 1.42
N ARG A 161 -2.19 -23.25 1.30
CA ARG A 161 -3.04 -23.63 2.42
C ARG A 161 -3.50 -25.08 2.27
N SER A 162 -3.62 -25.78 3.39
CA SER A 162 -3.97 -27.20 3.43
C SER A 162 -5.44 -27.48 3.12
N ASP A 163 -6.31 -26.46 3.21
CA ASP A 163 -7.75 -26.53 2.93
C ASP A 163 -8.12 -26.40 1.45
N VAL A 164 -7.13 -26.23 0.56
CA VAL A 164 -7.34 -26.00 -0.87
C VAL A 164 -6.77 -27.15 -1.69
N ASP A 165 -7.56 -27.67 -2.62
CA ASP A 165 -7.10 -28.71 -3.55
C ASP A 165 -5.95 -28.22 -4.44
N LYS A 166 -5.04 -29.12 -4.81
CA LYS A 166 -3.84 -28.81 -5.61
C LYS A 166 -4.19 -28.12 -6.92
N SER A 167 -5.21 -28.63 -7.63
CA SER A 167 -5.62 -28.10 -8.94
C SER A 167 -6.22 -26.70 -8.80
N GLN A 168 -7.07 -26.50 -7.79
CA GLN A 168 -7.67 -25.20 -7.47
C GLN A 168 -6.61 -24.17 -7.09
N PHE A 169 -5.59 -24.58 -6.32
CA PHE A 169 -4.50 -23.71 -5.93
C PHE A 169 -3.69 -23.23 -7.13
N ILE A 170 -3.28 -24.14 -8.02
CA ILE A 170 -2.53 -23.80 -9.24
C ILE A 170 -3.35 -22.87 -10.13
N GLN A 171 -4.64 -23.17 -10.35
CA GLN A 171 -5.54 -22.31 -11.12
C GLN A 171 -5.65 -20.91 -10.52
N GLY A 172 -5.74 -20.80 -9.18
CA GLY A 172 -5.75 -19.51 -8.48
C GLY A 172 -4.48 -18.70 -8.71
N MET A 173 -3.31 -19.35 -8.69
CA MET A 173 -2.04 -18.66 -8.98
C MET A 173 -1.95 -18.19 -10.43
N GLU A 174 -2.40 -19.01 -11.38
CA GLU A 174 -2.42 -18.64 -12.80
C GLU A 174 -3.37 -17.48 -13.06
N GLY A 175 -4.55 -17.48 -12.43
CA GLY A 175 -5.50 -16.36 -12.49
C GLY A 175 -4.91 -15.06 -11.95
N TYR A 176 -4.28 -15.12 -10.78
CA TYR A 176 -3.58 -13.95 -10.21
C TYR A 176 -2.46 -13.46 -11.14
N SER A 177 -1.65 -14.38 -11.66
CA SER A 177 -0.53 -14.07 -12.57
C SER A 177 -0.99 -13.53 -13.93
N ALA A 178 -2.17 -13.93 -14.40
CA ALA A 178 -2.76 -13.46 -15.65
C ALA A 178 -3.13 -11.98 -15.59
N VAL A 179 -3.54 -11.48 -14.42
CA VAL A 179 -3.77 -10.05 -14.18
C VAL A 179 -2.45 -9.33 -13.91
N ALA A 180 -1.64 -9.87 -12.99
CA ALA A 180 -0.39 -9.24 -12.54
C ALA A 180 0.57 -8.90 -13.69
N LYS A 181 0.65 -9.76 -14.72
CA LYS A 181 1.55 -9.55 -15.87
C LYS A 181 1.28 -8.25 -16.65
N TYR A 182 0.09 -7.67 -16.54
CA TYR A 182 -0.26 -6.41 -17.22
C TYR A 182 -0.19 -5.22 -16.27
N ILE A 183 -0.74 -5.33 -15.07
CA ILE A 183 -0.89 -4.18 -14.18
C ILE A 183 0.40 -3.84 -13.41
N ILE A 184 1.26 -4.82 -13.10
CA ILE A 184 2.50 -4.57 -12.35
C ILE A 184 3.53 -3.75 -13.17
N PRO A 185 3.73 -4.00 -14.48
CA PRO A 185 4.56 -3.11 -15.30
C PRO A 185 4.05 -1.67 -15.33
N VAL A 186 2.72 -1.47 -15.43
CA VAL A 186 2.10 -0.13 -15.38
C VAL A 186 2.37 0.55 -14.04
N LEU A 187 2.23 -0.18 -12.92
CA LEU A 187 2.58 0.30 -11.59
C LEU A 187 4.05 0.75 -11.51
N PHE A 188 4.97 -0.05 -12.06
CA PHE A 188 6.40 0.25 -12.05
C PHE A 188 6.72 1.53 -12.82
N VAL A 189 6.15 1.70 -14.02
CA VAL A 189 6.29 2.92 -14.83
C VAL A 189 5.69 4.13 -14.11
N ALA A 190 4.51 4.00 -13.51
CA ALA A 190 3.91 5.06 -12.70
C ALA A 190 4.80 5.44 -11.51
N GLY A 191 5.43 4.45 -10.87
CA GLY A 191 6.38 4.67 -9.77
C GLY A 191 7.63 5.44 -10.21
N LEU A 192 8.21 5.09 -11.37
CA LEU A 192 9.34 5.82 -11.96
C LEU A 192 8.96 7.27 -12.28
N PHE A 193 7.81 7.47 -12.92
CA PHE A 193 7.31 8.79 -13.28
C PHE A 193 7.08 9.67 -12.04
N LEU A 194 6.40 9.14 -11.02
CA LEU A 194 6.19 9.85 -9.75
C LEU A 194 7.52 10.17 -9.05
N ALA A 195 8.47 9.23 -9.03
CA ALA A 195 9.77 9.46 -8.39
C ALA A 195 10.55 10.58 -9.08
N TRP A 196 10.56 10.60 -10.41
CA TRP A 196 11.24 11.62 -11.20
C TRP A 196 10.66 13.02 -10.95
N ILE A 197 9.33 13.15 -10.98
CA ILE A 197 8.64 14.43 -10.74
C ILE A 197 8.85 14.91 -9.31
N LEU A 198 8.64 14.03 -8.31
CA LEU A 198 8.70 14.40 -6.90
C LEU A 198 10.12 14.73 -6.43
N ALA A 199 11.13 14.17 -7.06
CA ALA A 199 12.52 14.50 -6.78
C ALA A 199 13.00 15.75 -7.53
N GLY A 200 12.18 16.33 -8.43
CA GLY A 200 12.59 17.48 -9.25
C GLY A 200 13.60 17.13 -10.35
N GLY A 201 13.62 15.87 -10.81
CA GLY A 201 14.51 15.42 -11.88
C GLY A 201 15.52 14.35 -11.46
N ILE A 202 16.39 13.96 -12.40
CA ILE A 202 17.44 12.95 -12.16
C ILE A 202 18.46 13.46 -11.14
N GLU A 203 18.81 14.75 -11.20
CA GLU A 203 19.73 15.35 -10.25
C GLU A 203 19.20 15.20 -8.82
N GLY A 204 17.94 15.58 -8.58
CA GLY A 204 17.35 15.47 -7.25
C GLY A 204 17.18 14.03 -6.77
N LEU A 205 17.00 13.05 -7.66
CA LEU A 205 17.02 11.62 -7.29
C LEU A 205 18.37 11.20 -6.70
N LEU A 206 19.47 11.79 -7.17
CA LEU A 206 20.82 11.44 -6.75
C LEU A 206 21.34 12.30 -5.59
N THR A 207 20.91 13.56 -5.51
CA THR A 207 21.45 14.54 -4.56
C THR A 207 20.57 14.78 -3.34
N GLN A 208 19.24 14.64 -3.46
CA GLN A 208 18.32 14.96 -2.36
C GLN A 208 18.04 13.73 -1.49
N PRO A 209 18.01 13.87 -0.14
CA PRO A 209 17.70 12.75 0.77
C PRO A 209 16.38 12.05 0.44
N TYR A 210 15.35 12.83 0.11
CA TYR A 210 14.05 12.28 -0.33
C TYR A 210 14.17 11.50 -1.64
N GLY A 211 14.91 12.04 -2.63
CA GLY A 211 15.18 11.39 -3.90
C GLY A 211 15.92 10.06 -3.75
N GLN A 212 16.94 10.01 -2.90
CA GLN A 212 17.70 8.79 -2.62
C GLN A 212 16.84 7.69 -1.98
N LEU A 213 15.91 8.05 -1.09
CA LEU A 213 14.93 7.10 -0.55
C LEU A 213 13.98 6.57 -1.62
N LEU A 214 13.58 7.40 -2.59
CA LEU A 214 12.80 6.94 -3.74
C LEU A 214 13.59 5.99 -4.64
N VAL A 215 14.89 6.25 -4.86
CA VAL A 215 15.79 5.32 -5.59
C VAL A 215 15.91 3.99 -4.84
N LEU A 216 16.11 4.01 -3.53
CA LEU A 216 16.13 2.81 -2.70
C LEU A 216 14.82 2.02 -2.81
N LYS A 217 13.67 2.72 -2.73
CA LYS A 217 12.35 2.12 -2.92
C LYS A 217 12.23 1.46 -4.29
N LEU A 218 12.68 2.12 -5.35
CA LEU A 218 12.65 1.57 -6.71
C LEU A 218 13.53 0.31 -6.84
N GLY A 219 14.74 0.34 -6.27
CA GLY A 219 15.62 -0.83 -6.24
C GLY A 219 14.98 -2.03 -5.53
N LEU A 220 14.37 -1.82 -4.36
CA LEU A 220 13.63 -2.86 -3.66
C LEU A 220 12.45 -3.38 -4.47
N VAL A 221 11.66 -2.51 -5.10
CA VAL A 221 10.53 -2.90 -5.96
C VAL A 221 11.01 -3.68 -7.18
N SER A 222 12.17 -3.36 -7.75
CA SER A 222 12.78 -4.16 -8.83
C SER A 222 13.13 -5.57 -8.39
N LEU A 223 13.60 -5.76 -7.14
CA LEU A 223 13.83 -7.09 -6.57
C LEU A 223 12.52 -7.88 -6.42
N VAL A 224 11.46 -7.24 -5.91
CA VAL A 224 10.11 -7.87 -5.83
C VAL A 224 9.59 -8.24 -7.22
N LEU A 225 9.81 -7.37 -8.21
CA LEU A 225 9.41 -7.65 -9.60
C LEU A 225 10.13 -8.88 -10.16
N GLY A 226 11.45 -8.96 -9.93
CA GLY A 226 12.26 -10.12 -10.32
C GLY A 226 11.80 -11.40 -9.64
N LEU A 227 11.48 -11.33 -8.35
CA LEU A 227 10.98 -12.48 -7.58
C LEU A 227 9.59 -12.92 -8.04
N GLY A 228 8.70 -11.97 -8.34
CA GLY A 228 7.38 -12.23 -8.93
C GLY A 228 7.49 -12.91 -10.30
N ALA A 229 8.43 -12.47 -11.15
CA ALA A 229 8.71 -13.12 -12.43
C ALA A 229 9.24 -14.56 -12.24
N TYR A 230 10.15 -14.76 -11.29
CA TYR A 230 10.64 -16.10 -10.91
C TYR A 230 9.52 -17.00 -10.39
N ASN A 231 8.61 -16.48 -9.56
CA ASN A 231 7.45 -17.21 -9.05
C ASN A 231 6.52 -17.67 -10.18
N LYS A 232 6.23 -16.76 -11.12
CA LYS A 232 5.38 -17.05 -12.28
C LYS A 232 5.98 -18.09 -13.22
N ILE A 233 7.29 -18.04 -13.48
CA ILE A 233 7.92 -18.89 -14.49
C ILE A 233 8.41 -20.20 -13.87
N VAL A 234 9.29 -20.10 -12.87
CA VAL A 234 10.01 -21.25 -12.32
C VAL A 234 9.21 -21.97 -11.25
N VAL A 235 8.68 -21.24 -10.26
CA VAL A 235 7.96 -21.86 -9.12
C VAL A 235 6.65 -22.47 -9.57
N THR A 236 5.93 -21.80 -10.48
CA THR A 236 4.69 -22.35 -11.06
C THR A 236 4.96 -23.62 -11.87
N ALA A 237 6.05 -23.67 -12.64
CA ALA A 237 6.44 -24.91 -13.34
C ALA A 237 6.78 -26.04 -12.36
N LYS A 238 7.51 -25.73 -11.27
CA LYS A 238 7.79 -26.70 -10.20
C LYS A 238 6.51 -27.23 -9.58
N LEU A 239 5.55 -26.38 -9.23
CA LEU A 239 4.26 -26.77 -8.66
C LEU A 239 3.47 -27.76 -9.55
N LYS A 240 3.60 -27.65 -10.87
CA LYS A 240 2.94 -28.54 -11.82
C LYS A 240 3.64 -29.91 -11.95
N HIS A 241 4.96 -29.95 -11.76
CA HIS A 241 5.75 -31.18 -11.92
C HIS A 241 5.93 -31.94 -10.60
N ASP A 242 6.36 -31.23 -9.55
CA ASP A 242 6.48 -31.72 -8.18
C ASP A 242 5.85 -30.70 -7.23
N TYR A 243 4.64 -31.02 -6.81
CA TYR A 243 3.82 -30.11 -6.01
C TYR A 243 4.44 -29.80 -4.64
N GLU A 244 5.05 -30.78 -3.97
CA GLU A 244 5.61 -30.58 -2.62
C GLU A 244 6.85 -29.69 -2.67
N GLN A 245 7.77 -29.95 -3.61
CA GLN A 245 8.93 -29.09 -3.83
C GLN A 245 8.50 -27.69 -4.30
N GLY A 246 7.50 -27.61 -5.17
CA GLY A 246 6.92 -26.36 -5.65
C GLY A 246 6.34 -25.52 -4.51
N GLN A 247 5.60 -26.14 -3.58
CA GLN A 247 5.05 -25.44 -2.41
C GLN A 247 6.16 -24.89 -1.51
N LEU A 248 7.21 -25.69 -1.24
CA LEU A 248 8.32 -25.25 -0.41
C LEU A 248 9.05 -24.07 -1.05
N ALA A 249 9.31 -24.15 -2.37
CA ALA A 249 9.89 -23.05 -3.12
C ALA A 249 9.02 -21.79 -3.05
N LEU A 250 7.70 -21.93 -3.23
CA LEU A 250 6.76 -20.80 -3.16
C LEU A 250 6.72 -20.16 -1.77
N LYS A 251 6.66 -20.95 -0.69
CA LYS A 251 6.67 -20.39 0.68
C LYS A 251 7.93 -19.58 0.94
N ARG A 252 9.09 -20.05 0.46
CA ARG A 252 10.38 -19.33 0.60
C ARG A 252 10.35 -18.02 -0.17
N THR A 253 9.95 -18.04 -1.43
CA THR A 253 9.91 -16.81 -2.24
C THR A 253 8.88 -15.82 -1.72
N LEU A 254 7.67 -16.27 -1.36
CA LEU A 254 6.66 -15.40 -0.74
C LEU A 254 7.12 -14.81 0.60
N SER A 255 7.92 -15.54 1.38
CA SER A 255 8.51 -15.00 2.62
C SER A 255 9.50 -13.86 2.33
N VAL A 256 10.27 -13.99 1.25
CA VAL A 256 11.17 -12.91 0.79
C VAL A 256 10.36 -11.73 0.23
N ASP A 257 9.27 -11.98 -0.51
CA ASP A 257 8.35 -10.93 -0.96
C ASP A 257 7.79 -10.14 0.23
N ILE A 258 7.36 -10.82 1.31
CA ILE A 258 6.89 -10.16 2.54
C ILE A 258 7.98 -9.25 3.12
N ALA A 259 9.20 -9.76 3.26
CA ALA A 259 10.31 -8.97 3.80
C ALA A 259 10.61 -7.74 2.93
N LEU A 260 10.62 -7.89 1.60
CA LEU A 260 10.85 -6.80 0.67
C LEU A 260 9.71 -5.77 0.70
N PHE A 261 8.44 -6.21 0.75
CA PHE A 261 7.31 -5.28 0.89
C PHE A 261 7.36 -4.52 2.21
N VAL A 262 7.71 -5.18 3.33
CA VAL A 262 7.94 -4.52 4.61
C VAL A 262 9.04 -3.46 4.49
N LEU A 263 10.15 -3.75 3.83
CA LEU A 263 11.21 -2.77 3.58
C LEU A 263 10.73 -1.60 2.70
N VAL A 264 10.01 -1.88 1.61
CA VAL A 264 9.43 -0.85 0.73
C VAL A 264 8.48 0.08 1.49
N LEU A 265 7.61 -0.49 2.33
CA LEU A 265 6.70 0.28 3.18
C LEU A 265 7.44 1.07 4.26
N GLY A 266 8.50 0.49 4.83
CA GLY A 266 9.39 1.18 5.77
C GLY A 266 10.07 2.38 5.12
N VAL A 267 10.67 2.21 3.94
CA VAL A 267 11.34 3.30 3.22
C VAL A 267 10.37 4.45 2.92
N ILE A 268 9.16 4.16 2.43
CA ILE A 268 8.21 5.24 2.12
C ILE A 268 7.62 5.89 3.39
N ALA A 269 7.36 5.13 4.46
CA ALA A 269 6.93 5.68 5.74
C ALA A 269 8.00 6.59 6.34
N TRP A 270 9.27 6.20 6.24
CA TRP A 270 10.40 7.03 6.66
C TRP A 270 10.48 8.30 5.82
N ALA A 271 10.38 8.16 4.49
CA ALA A 271 10.46 9.29 3.57
C ALA A 271 9.38 10.34 3.83
N THR A 272 8.15 9.93 4.17
CA THR A 272 7.03 10.85 4.39
C THR A 272 6.96 11.41 5.80
N THR A 273 7.61 10.79 6.79
CA THR A 273 7.51 11.22 8.19
C THR A 273 8.74 11.93 8.73
N ILE A 274 9.94 11.62 8.20
CA ILE A 274 11.21 12.10 8.73
C ILE A 274 11.92 13.01 7.73
N THR A 275 11.97 12.67 6.44
CA THR A 275 12.61 13.54 5.44
C THR A 275 11.66 14.58 4.84
N GLY A 276 10.34 14.34 4.89
CA GLY A 276 9.33 15.22 4.31
C GLY A 276 9.04 16.53 5.06
N THR A 277 9.69 16.79 6.20
CA THR A 277 9.40 17.96 7.05
C THR A 277 10.37 19.13 6.90
N GLY A 278 11.19 19.22 5.84
CA GLY A 278 11.98 20.44 5.63
C GLY A 278 13.23 20.32 4.74
N SER A 279 13.10 19.78 3.53
CA SER A 279 14.20 19.84 2.54
C SER A 279 13.73 20.43 1.21
N HIS A 280 13.15 21.62 1.26
CA HIS A 280 13.09 22.58 0.17
C HIS A 280 13.33 23.97 0.75
#